data_AF-A0A7T7BK72-F1
#
_entry.id   AF-A0A7T7BK72-F1
#
_cell.length_a   1.000
_cell.length_b   1.000
_cell.length_c   1.000
_cell.angle_alpha   90.00
_cell.angle_beta   90.00
_cell.angle_gamma   90.00
#
_symmetry.space_group_name_H-M   'P 1'
#
loop_
_entity.id
_entity.type
_entity.pdbx_description
1 polymer ?
#
loop_
_entity_poly.entity_id
_entity_poly.type
_entity_poly.pdbx_seq_one_letter_code
_entity_poly.pdbx_strand_id
1 'polypeptide(L)'
;MSKLHTTPVPLDLNTGRRRFGFPVPIFCGNTKQPNQVCDSWAEFYANERLLAILATIEERSDPDTGLLYTSSGEGKDIVPFAVQGDLSSGNADWGRTIGSGGDEIPEDVVYDPSACYGHNEYNLMIHLFGSRSFDQYHWIVPKTEPVAEYADRVELYEL
;
A
#
# COMPACT_ATOMS: atom_id res chain seq x y z
N MET A 1 -3.60 -11.40 -4.60
CA MET A 1 -2.64 -10.28 -4.41
C MET A 1 -1.23 -10.52 -4.94
N SER A 2 -0.58 -11.67 -4.71
CA SER A 2 0.82 -11.91 -5.15
C SER A 2 1.08 -11.64 -6.64
N LYS A 3 0.17 -12.04 -7.54
CA LYS A 3 0.27 -11.76 -8.99
C LYS A 3 0.35 -10.26 -9.35
N LEU A 4 -0.28 -9.37 -8.57
CA LEU A 4 -0.19 -7.91 -8.79
C LEU A 4 1.20 -7.37 -8.40
N HIS A 5 1.83 -8.01 -7.42
CA HIS A 5 3.14 -7.62 -6.90
C HIS A 5 4.31 -8.36 -7.57
N THR A 6 4.06 -9.14 -8.64
CA THR A 6 5.14 -9.73 -9.47
C THR A 6 5.50 -8.88 -10.68
N THR A 7 4.69 -7.87 -11.01
CA THR A 7 4.87 -7.02 -12.18
C THR A 7 5.04 -5.57 -11.72
N PRO A 8 6.27 -5.02 -11.76
CA PRO A 8 6.51 -3.61 -11.44
C PRO A 8 5.69 -2.67 -12.32
N VAL A 9 5.43 -1.47 -11.81
CA VAL A 9 4.76 -0.42 -12.58
C VAL A 9 5.59 -0.06 -13.82
N PRO A 10 4.95 0.29 -14.97
CA PRO A 10 5.64 0.77 -16.15
C PRO A 10 6.54 1.99 -15.88
N LEU A 11 7.50 2.22 -16.76
CA LEU A 11 8.33 3.44 -16.70
C LEU A 11 7.46 4.66 -17.03
N ASP A 12 7.64 5.73 -16.27
CA ASP A 12 7.11 7.04 -16.61
C ASP A 12 7.78 7.52 -17.91
N LEU A 13 6.97 7.91 -18.89
CA LEU A 13 7.45 8.23 -20.25
C LEU A 13 8.34 9.49 -20.29
N ASN A 14 8.21 10.40 -19.32
CA ASN A 14 8.95 11.65 -19.30
C ASN A 14 10.30 11.50 -18.60
N THR A 15 10.35 10.69 -17.55
CA THR A 15 11.54 10.53 -16.69
C THR A 15 12.32 9.24 -16.97
N GLY A 16 11.70 8.26 -17.63
CA GLY A 16 12.28 6.94 -17.87
C GLY A 16 12.47 6.10 -16.60
N ARG A 17 11.85 6.49 -15.48
CA ARG A 17 11.95 5.84 -14.18
C ARG A 17 10.60 5.32 -13.72
N ARG A 18 10.60 4.32 -12.84
CA ARG A 18 9.37 3.93 -12.13
C ARG A 18 9.18 4.88 -10.96
N ARG A 19 7.93 5.31 -10.72
CA ARG A 19 7.61 6.30 -9.69
C ARG A 19 6.47 5.85 -8.80
N PHE A 20 6.45 6.35 -7.57
CA PHE A 20 5.43 6.10 -6.55
C PHE A 20 4.31 7.12 -6.64
N GLY A 21 3.11 6.78 -6.18
CA GLY A 21 1.92 7.64 -6.19
C GLY A 21 0.90 7.26 -7.24
N PHE A 22 0.08 8.20 -7.68
CA PHE A 22 -0.97 7.92 -8.66
C PHE A 22 -1.33 9.19 -9.46
N PRO A 23 -1.81 9.09 -10.71
CA PRO A 23 -2.07 10.29 -11.52
C PRO A 23 -3.15 11.24 -10.96
N VAL A 24 -4.00 10.74 -10.05
CA VAL A 24 -5.09 11.50 -9.44
C VAL A 24 -5.10 11.29 -7.92
N PRO A 25 -5.51 12.31 -7.13
CA PRO A 25 -5.86 12.11 -5.74
C PRO A 25 -6.98 11.08 -5.60
N ILE A 26 -6.91 10.29 -4.55
CA ILE A 26 -7.91 9.27 -4.21
C ILE A 26 -8.50 9.57 -2.84
N PHE A 27 -9.43 8.72 -2.41
CA PHE A 27 -10.03 8.78 -1.09
C PHE A 27 -9.94 7.41 -0.41
N CYS A 28 -9.66 7.42 0.89
CA CYS A 28 -9.80 6.26 1.77
C CYS A 28 -10.93 6.61 2.75
N GLY A 29 -12.11 6.04 2.54
CA GLY A 29 -13.34 6.55 3.14
C GLY A 29 -13.58 8.02 2.80
N ASN A 30 -13.75 8.88 3.82
CA ASN A 30 -13.94 10.33 3.64
C ASN A 30 -12.63 11.13 3.67
N THR A 31 -11.49 10.48 3.82
CA THR A 31 -10.19 11.15 3.91
C THR A 31 -9.57 11.23 2.53
N LYS A 32 -9.32 12.45 2.06
CA LYS A 32 -8.60 12.68 0.80
C LYS A 32 -7.15 12.25 0.97
N GLN A 33 -6.70 11.33 0.14
CA GLN A 33 -5.30 10.94 0.08
C GLN A 33 -4.63 11.63 -1.10
N PRO A 34 -3.68 12.54 -0.84
CA PRO A 34 -2.84 13.06 -1.90
C PRO A 34 -2.00 11.91 -2.47
N ASN A 35 -1.68 12.01 -3.75
CA ASN A 35 -1.03 10.95 -4.52
C ASN A 35 0.06 11.53 -5.40
N GLN A 36 0.66 12.64 -4.95
CA GLN A 36 1.69 13.30 -5.73
C GLN A 36 2.82 12.31 -6.03
N VAL A 37 3.28 12.34 -7.28
CA VAL A 37 4.23 11.34 -7.76
C VAL A 37 5.62 11.65 -7.18
N CYS A 38 6.24 10.64 -6.57
CA CYS A 38 7.56 10.74 -5.94
C CYS A 38 8.53 9.69 -6.50
N ASP A 39 9.83 9.95 -6.38
CA ASP A 39 10.88 9.03 -6.81
C ASP A 39 11.25 8.00 -5.72
N SER A 40 10.92 8.29 -4.46
CA SER A 40 11.20 7.43 -3.30
C SER A 40 9.93 7.02 -2.57
N TRP A 41 9.83 5.75 -2.19
CA TRP A 41 8.73 5.26 -1.35
C TRP A 41 8.73 5.93 0.03
N ALA A 42 9.91 6.11 0.64
CA ALA A 42 10.00 6.73 1.96
C ALA A 42 9.49 8.17 1.95
N GLU A 43 9.77 8.92 0.88
CA GLU A 43 9.26 10.27 0.67
C GLU A 43 7.74 10.26 0.46
N PHE A 44 7.26 9.38 -0.43
CA PHE A 44 5.83 9.23 -0.71
C PHE A 44 5.05 8.88 0.55
N TYR A 45 5.47 7.86 1.29
CA TYR A 45 4.74 7.37 2.46
C TYR A 45 4.73 8.42 3.59
N ALA A 46 5.86 9.09 3.84
CA ALA A 46 5.93 10.14 4.84
C ALA A 46 5.00 11.32 4.52
N ASN A 47 5.10 11.86 3.31
CA ASN A 47 4.41 13.10 2.95
C ASN A 47 2.95 12.86 2.55
N GLU A 48 2.69 11.83 1.77
CA GLU A 48 1.40 11.61 1.12
C GLU A 48 0.48 10.66 1.92
N ARG A 49 0.98 10.02 2.98
CA ARG A 49 0.18 9.20 3.91
C ARG A 49 0.24 9.73 5.33
N LEU A 50 1.39 9.65 6.00
CA LEU A 50 1.51 9.97 7.43
C LEU A 50 1.22 11.45 7.71
N LEU A 51 1.94 12.37 7.05
CA LEU A 51 1.77 13.81 7.26
C LEU A 51 0.39 14.30 6.79
N ALA A 52 -0.20 13.70 5.76
CA ALA A 52 -1.54 14.04 5.31
C ALA A 52 -2.62 13.70 6.36
N ILE A 53 -2.47 12.56 7.06
CA ILE A 53 -3.34 12.18 8.17
C ILE A 53 -3.12 13.12 9.35
N LEU A 54 -1.86 13.40 9.71
CA LEU A 54 -1.53 14.32 10.81
C LEU A 54 -2.12 15.71 10.59
N ALA A 55 -1.95 16.29 9.40
CA ALA A 55 -2.56 17.56 9.06
C ALA A 55 -4.09 17.53 9.20
N THR A 56 -4.73 16.42 8.82
CA THR A 56 -6.18 16.25 8.99
C THR A 56 -6.59 16.15 10.47
N ILE A 57 -5.75 15.53 11.33
CA ILE A 57 -5.98 15.43 12.76
C ILE A 57 -5.80 16.79 13.44
N GLU A 58 -4.75 17.53 13.10
CA GLU A 58 -4.47 18.88 13.60
C GLU A 58 -5.55 19.88 13.19
N GLU A 59 -6.11 19.78 11.98
CA GLU A 59 -7.27 20.58 11.57
C GLU A 59 -8.53 20.28 12.40
N ARG A 60 -8.61 19.10 13.01
CA ARG A 60 -9.79 18.61 13.76
C ARG A 60 -9.62 18.64 15.28
N SER A 61 -8.42 18.90 15.80
CA SER A 61 -8.06 18.76 17.23
C SER A 61 -7.19 19.93 17.73
N ASP A 62 -7.06 20.12 19.05
CA ASP A 62 -6.06 21.04 19.63
C ASP A 62 -4.63 20.51 19.35
N PRO A 63 -3.64 21.36 19.05
CA PRO A 63 -2.35 20.95 18.52
C PRO A 63 -1.44 20.39 19.61
N ASP A 64 -1.51 19.07 19.86
CA ASP A 64 -0.57 18.41 20.78
C ASP A 64 -0.27 16.93 20.44
N THR A 65 -0.34 16.56 19.16
CA THR A 65 0.02 15.18 18.72
C THR A 65 1.24 15.21 17.81
N GLY A 66 2.40 15.52 18.39
CA GLY A 66 3.70 15.47 17.70
C GLY A 66 4.12 14.03 17.39
N LEU A 67 3.63 13.46 16.29
CA LEU A 67 4.15 12.21 15.73
C LEU A 67 5.45 12.51 14.98
N LEU A 68 6.58 12.25 15.66
CA LEU A 68 7.92 12.34 15.09
C LEU A 68 8.17 11.10 14.22
N TYR A 69 7.89 11.18 12.92
CA TYR A 69 8.35 10.19 11.95
C TYR A 69 9.81 10.47 11.56
N THR A 70 10.69 9.49 11.78
CA THR A 70 12.07 9.52 11.26
C THR A 70 12.16 8.66 10.01
N SER A 71 12.49 9.27 8.87
CA SER A 71 12.65 8.62 7.55
C SER A 71 13.91 7.74 7.42
N SER A 72 14.49 7.28 8.53
CA SER A 72 15.82 6.67 8.61
C SER A 72 15.90 5.20 8.20
N GLY A 73 14.87 4.65 7.53
CA GLY A 73 14.90 3.27 7.03
C GLY A 73 15.94 3.07 5.93
N GLU A 74 16.67 1.95 5.97
CA GLU A 74 17.70 1.61 4.96
C GLU A 74 17.16 0.89 3.73
N GLY A 75 15.83 0.89 3.52
CA GLY A 75 15.15 0.26 2.39
C GLY A 75 15.62 0.82 1.04
N LYS A 76 16.75 0.32 0.56
CA LYS A 76 17.33 0.62 -0.75
C LYS A 76 16.61 -0.25 -1.78
N ASP A 77 16.32 0.33 -2.94
CA ASP A 77 15.77 -0.38 -4.10
C ASP A 77 14.33 -0.88 -4.01
N ILE A 78 13.47 -0.20 -3.23
CA ILE A 78 12.03 -0.45 -3.30
C ILE A 78 11.52 -0.13 -4.70
N VAL A 79 10.82 -1.08 -5.31
CA VAL A 79 10.20 -0.94 -6.63
C VAL A 79 8.70 -0.70 -6.45
N PRO A 80 8.07 0.25 -7.18
CA PRO A 80 6.64 0.46 -7.08
C PRO A 80 5.86 -0.67 -7.76
N PHE A 81 4.81 -1.12 -7.09
CA PHE A 81 3.80 -2.05 -7.57
C PHE A 81 2.41 -1.43 -7.44
N ALA A 82 1.44 -1.93 -8.21
CA ALA A 82 0.04 -1.56 -8.00
C ALA A 82 -0.43 -2.12 -6.65
N VAL A 83 -0.80 -1.22 -5.74
CA VAL A 83 -1.35 -1.55 -4.43
C VAL A 83 -2.82 -1.13 -4.35
N GLN A 84 -3.62 -1.84 -3.57
CA GLN A 84 -5.05 -1.57 -3.39
C GLN A 84 -5.27 -0.49 -2.32
N GLY A 85 -4.44 -0.45 -1.28
CA GLY A 85 -4.29 0.68 -0.36
C GLY A 85 -5.30 0.79 0.80
N ASP A 86 -6.39 0.03 0.80
CA ASP A 86 -7.44 -0.05 1.82
C ASP A 86 -7.90 -1.51 2.02
N LEU A 87 -6.92 -2.41 2.17
CA LEU A 87 -7.17 -3.85 2.27
C LEU A 87 -7.52 -4.19 3.71
N SER A 88 -8.82 -4.32 3.97
CA SER A 88 -9.37 -4.74 5.26
C SER A 88 -10.30 -5.96 5.09
N SER A 89 -10.70 -6.60 6.19
CA SER A 89 -11.71 -7.68 6.12
C SER A 89 -13.06 -7.22 5.58
N GLY A 90 -13.35 -5.91 5.61
CA GLY A 90 -14.57 -5.34 5.02
C GLY A 90 -14.49 -5.15 3.51
N ASN A 91 -13.27 -5.05 2.96
CA ASN A 91 -13.02 -4.77 1.55
C ASN A 91 -12.49 -5.99 0.78
N ALA A 92 -12.48 -7.18 1.38
CA ALA A 92 -12.07 -8.42 0.73
C ALA A 92 -13.09 -9.52 1.00
N ASP A 93 -13.53 -10.19 -0.06
CA ASP A 93 -14.45 -11.32 0.02
C ASP A 93 -13.99 -12.48 -0.87
N TRP A 94 -14.52 -13.67 -0.59
CA TRP A 94 -14.30 -14.87 -1.37
C TRP A 94 -15.53 -15.11 -2.26
N GLY A 95 -15.44 -14.66 -3.51
CA GLY A 95 -16.59 -14.46 -4.37
C GLY A 95 -16.53 -15.25 -5.68
N ARG A 96 -17.61 -15.13 -6.46
CA ARG A 96 -17.68 -15.63 -7.83
C ARG A 96 -18.09 -14.50 -8.76
N THR A 97 -17.25 -14.17 -9.73
CA THR A 97 -17.57 -13.16 -10.74
C THR A 97 -18.37 -13.81 -11.86
N ILE A 98 -19.68 -13.52 -11.93
CA ILE A 98 -20.55 -14.05 -13.00
C ILE A 98 -20.25 -13.30 -14.30
N GLY A 99 -19.67 -13.99 -15.28
CA GLY A 99 -19.47 -13.46 -16.65
C GLY A 99 -18.08 -13.73 -17.27
N SER A 100 -17.09 -14.13 -16.48
CA SER A 100 -15.80 -14.58 -16.99
C SER A 100 -15.97 -16.02 -17.47
N GLY A 101 -16.03 -16.26 -18.79
CA GLY A 101 -16.32 -17.58 -19.41
C GLY A 101 -15.26 -18.67 -19.20
N GLY A 102 -14.80 -18.87 -17.97
CA GLY A 102 -13.94 -19.97 -17.52
C GLY A 102 -14.54 -20.67 -16.31
N ASP A 103 -14.02 -21.85 -15.99
CA ASP A 103 -14.51 -22.73 -14.92
C ASP A 103 -14.79 -21.97 -13.61
N GLU A 104 -15.93 -22.32 -13.00
CA GLU A 104 -16.60 -21.70 -11.85
C GLU A 104 -15.83 -21.84 -10.52
N ILE A 105 -14.55 -21.47 -10.50
CA ILE A 105 -13.71 -21.53 -9.32
C ILE A 105 -13.86 -20.19 -8.57
N PRO A 106 -14.24 -20.20 -7.28
CA PRO A 106 -14.24 -19.00 -6.45
C PRO A 106 -12.87 -18.31 -6.42
N GLU A 107 -12.88 -16.98 -6.41
CA GLU A 107 -11.68 -16.15 -6.43
C GLU A 107 -11.70 -15.09 -5.31
N ASP A 108 -10.51 -14.62 -4.93
CA ASP A 108 -10.36 -13.46 -4.05
C ASP A 108 -10.86 -12.21 -4.78
N VAL A 109 -11.88 -11.55 -4.22
CA VAL A 109 -12.40 -10.27 -4.72
C VAL A 109 -12.07 -9.18 -3.72
N VAL A 110 -11.62 -8.03 -4.21
CA VAL A 110 -11.28 -6.86 -3.39
C VAL A 110 -12.07 -5.65 -3.88
N TYR A 111 -12.60 -4.87 -2.94
CA TYR A 111 -13.48 -3.72 -3.16
C TYR A 111 -12.82 -2.41 -2.70
N ASP A 112 -13.48 -1.30 -2.98
CA ASP A 112 -13.16 0.06 -2.50
C ASP A 112 -11.66 0.40 -2.48
N PRO A 113 -10.98 0.35 -3.64
CA PRO A 113 -9.54 0.59 -3.69
C PRO A 113 -9.20 2.06 -3.39
N SER A 114 -8.29 2.28 -2.45
CA SER A 114 -7.48 3.50 -2.37
C SER A 114 -6.12 3.25 -3.07
N ALA A 115 -6.21 2.91 -4.35
CA ALA A 115 -5.07 2.43 -5.12
C ALA A 115 -3.98 3.49 -5.34
N CYS A 116 -2.73 3.05 -5.23
CA CYS A 116 -1.56 3.82 -5.64
C CYS A 116 -0.45 2.91 -6.18
N TYR A 117 0.63 3.51 -6.65
CA TYR A 117 1.89 2.83 -6.93
C TYR A 117 2.76 2.93 -5.68
N GLY A 118 2.93 1.80 -5.00
CA GLY A 118 3.51 1.76 -3.66
C GLY A 118 4.43 0.57 -3.43
N HIS A 119 4.98 0.50 -2.23
CA HIS A 119 5.68 -0.69 -1.78
C HIS A 119 4.69 -1.85 -1.64
N ASN A 120 5.03 -3.02 -2.18
CA ASN A 120 4.15 -4.19 -2.16
C ASN A 120 3.76 -4.65 -0.74
N GLU A 121 4.65 -4.48 0.24
CA GLU A 121 4.39 -4.85 1.64
C GLU A 121 3.36 -3.93 2.31
N TYR A 122 3.16 -2.70 1.82
CA TYR A 122 2.10 -1.80 2.31
C TYR A 122 0.73 -2.49 2.24
N ASN A 123 0.45 -3.20 1.13
CA ASN A 123 -0.79 -3.94 0.93
C ASN A 123 -0.99 -5.14 1.90
N LEU A 124 0.01 -5.47 2.72
CA LEU A 124 -0.05 -6.55 3.71
C LEU A 124 -0.50 -6.08 5.11
N MET A 125 -0.80 -4.79 5.28
CA MET A 125 -1.39 -4.20 6.50
C MET A 125 -2.73 -4.81 6.92
N ILE A 126 -3.31 -5.71 6.12
CA ILE A 126 -4.56 -6.43 6.44
C ILE A 126 -4.47 -7.32 7.69
N HIS A 127 -3.27 -7.53 8.26
CA HIS A 127 -3.11 -8.13 9.59
C HIS A 127 -3.95 -7.43 10.67
N LEU A 128 -4.20 -6.12 10.53
CA LEU A 128 -5.10 -5.34 11.39
C LEU A 128 -6.52 -5.93 11.49
N PHE A 129 -6.92 -6.74 10.51
CA PHE A 129 -8.28 -7.29 10.39
C PHE A 129 -8.34 -8.82 10.44
N GLY A 130 -7.25 -9.49 10.85
CA GLY A 130 -7.24 -10.93 11.15
C GLY A 130 -5.89 -11.62 11.03
N SER A 131 -5.79 -12.84 11.57
CA SER A 131 -4.59 -13.68 11.53
C SER A 131 -4.44 -14.44 10.20
N ARG A 132 -4.12 -13.74 9.12
CA ARG A 132 -3.72 -14.40 7.86
C ARG A 132 -2.20 -14.57 7.81
N SER A 133 -1.73 -15.80 7.61
CA SER A 133 -0.32 -16.04 7.28
C SER A 133 -0.05 -15.57 5.85
N PHE A 134 1.09 -14.92 5.64
CA PHE A 134 1.59 -14.49 4.33
C PHE A 134 2.59 -15.48 3.73
N ASP A 135 2.72 -16.70 4.26
CA ASP A 135 3.69 -17.69 3.76
C ASP A 135 3.48 -17.99 2.26
N GLN A 136 2.23 -18.13 1.81
CA GLN A 136 1.92 -18.33 0.39
C GLN A 136 2.23 -17.09 -0.46
N TYR A 137 2.05 -15.89 0.09
CA TYR A 137 2.43 -14.66 -0.58
C TYR A 137 3.95 -14.59 -0.74
N HIS A 138 4.69 -14.86 0.35
CA HIS A 138 6.15 -14.79 0.38
C HIS A 138 6.85 -15.92 -0.37
N TRP A 139 6.15 -17.04 -0.62
CA TRP A 139 6.61 -18.05 -1.57
C TRP A 139 6.76 -17.50 -2.99
N ILE A 140 5.93 -16.52 -3.36
CA ILE A 140 5.91 -15.92 -4.70
C ILE A 140 6.67 -14.59 -4.72
N VAL A 141 6.47 -13.75 -3.70
CA VAL A 141 7.08 -12.42 -3.56
C VAL A 141 7.92 -12.38 -2.29
N PRO A 142 9.26 -12.56 -2.40
CA PRO A 142 10.15 -12.52 -1.25
C PRO A 142 10.01 -11.23 -0.45
N LYS A 143 10.28 -11.30 0.87
CA LYS A 143 10.33 -10.13 1.73
C LYS A 143 11.39 -9.16 1.22
N THR A 144 11.09 -7.87 1.29
CA THR A 144 12.01 -6.81 0.87
C THR A 144 13.21 -6.76 1.81
N GLU A 145 14.40 -6.57 1.26
CA GLU A 145 15.62 -6.40 2.06
C GLU A 145 15.68 -4.99 2.69
N PRO A 146 16.25 -4.86 3.90
CA PRO A 146 16.72 -5.97 4.76
C PRO A 146 15.53 -6.74 5.36
N VAL A 147 15.56 -8.08 5.29
CA VAL A 147 14.46 -8.93 5.82
C VAL A 147 14.30 -8.77 7.33
N ALA A 148 15.37 -8.41 8.05
CA ALA A 148 15.32 -8.14 9.48
C ALA A 148 14.36 -6.99 9.85
N GLU A 149 14.18 -6.01 8.98
CA GLU A 149 13.26 -4.88 9.18
C GLU A 149 11.81 -5.19 8.75
N TYR A 150 11.53 -6.41 8.26
CA TYR A 150 10.18 -6.74 7.76
C TYR A 150 9.10 -6.54 8.82
N ALA A 151 9.35 -6.95 10.06
CA ALA A 151 8.39 -6.78 11.15
C ALA A 151 8.15 -5.29 11.45
N ASP A 152 9.22 -4.48 11.51
CA ASP A 152 9.15 -3.05 11.75
C ASP A 152 8.39 -2.33 10.62
N ARG A 153 8.55 -2.77 9.36
CA ARG A 153 7.78 -2.21 8.22
C ARG A 153 6.31 -2.57 8.28
N VAL A 154 5.97 -3.79 8.73
CA VAL A 154 4.56 -4.17 8.94
C VAL A 154 3.96 -3.27 10.02
N GLU A 155 4.60 -3.12 11.18
CA GLU A 155 4.12 -2.23 12.25
C GLU A 155 3.99 -0.78 11.77
N LEU A 156 4.95 -0.28 11.01
CA LEU A 156 4.90 1.06 10.42
C LEU A 156 3.69 1.24 9.49
N TYR A 157 3.36 0.24 8.67
CA TYR A 157 2.21 0.31 7.75
C TYR A 157 0.86 0.13 8.43
N GLU A 158 0.86 -0.26 9.70
CA GLU A 158 -0.35 -0.44 10.52
C GLU A 158 -0.71 0.80 11.37
N LEU A 159 0.12 1.85 11.37
CA LEU A 159 -0.16 3.13 12.01
C LEU A 159 -1.37 3.86 11.40
#